data_AF-A0A938IZ47-F1
#
_entry.id   AF-A0A938IZ47-F1
#
_cell.length_a   1.000
_cell.length_b   1.000
_cell.length_c   1.000
_cell.angle_alpha   90.00
_cell.angle_beta   90.00
_cell.angle_gamma   90.00
#
_symmetry.space_group_name_H-M   'P 1'
#
loop_
_entity.id
_entity.type
_entity.pdbx_description
1 polymer ?
#
loop_
_entity_poly.entity_id
_entity_poly.type
_entity_poly.pdbx_seq_one_letter_code
_entity_poly.pdbx_strand_id
1 'polypeptide(L)'
;MAALVLAVGTVVVTIAGFHAFLAQNQVRLEELRARTAQAESRYEALRLENGQLTSPERITIRAAELGLGPPGVAPVAIPLAGVVPKRGASSATLADWAEVKRHLDPAP
;
A
#
# COMPACT_ATOMS: atom_id res chain seq x y z
N MET A 1 10.23 -53.27 35.91
CA MET A 1 9.91 -53.57 34.49
C MET A 1 8.77 -52.70 33.97
N ALA A 2 7.55 -52.81 34.51
CA ALA A 2 6.38 -52.04 34.03
C ALA A 2 6.59 -50.51 34.01
N ALA A 3 7.14 -49.92 35.08
CA ALA A 3 7.37 -48.47 35.16
C ALA A 3 8.37 -47.95 34.11
N LEU A 4 9.42 -48.73 33.80
CA LEU A 4 10.40 -48.38 32.78
C LEU A 4 9.76 -48.38 31.38
N VAL A 5 8.96 -49.40 31.08
CA VAL A 5 8.24 -49.50 29.79
C VAL A 5 7.27 -48.33 29.63
N LEU A 6 6.58 -47.94 30.70
CA LEU A 6 5.66 -46.80 30.70
C LEU A 6 6.40 -45.48 30.47
N ALA A 7 7.54 -45.28 31.13
CA ALA A 7 8.37 -44.09 30.96
C ALA A 7 8.97 -43.98 29.56
N VAL A 8 9.44 -45.09 28.99
CA VAL A 8 9.96 -45.12 27.61
C VAL A 8 8.83 -44.87 26.61
N GLY A 9 7.66 -45.49 26.84
CA GLY A 9 6.48 -45.29 26.00
C GLY A 9 6.02 -43.83 25.95
N THR A 10 5.95 -43.15 27.11
CA THR A 10 5.57 -41.73 27.15
C THR A 10 6.58 -40.83 26.44
N VAL A 11 7.88 -41.08 26.59
CA VAL A 11 8.92 -40.31 25.89
C VAL A 11 8.83 -40.44 24.36
N VAL A 12 8.61 -41.66 23.86
CA VAL A 12 8.48 -41.88 22.40
C VAL A 12 7.24 -41.18 21.86
N VAL A 13 6.11 -41.26 22.58
CA VAL A 13 4.85 -40.62 22.16
C VAL A 13 4.96 -39.09 22.17
N THR A 14 5.62 -38.50 23.18
CA THR A 14 5.80 -37.04 23.23
C THR A 14 6.71 -36.54 22.12
N ILE A 15 7.81 -37.24 21.81
CA ILE A 15 8.70 -36.90 20.69
C ILE A 15 7.94 -36.98 19.36
N ALA A 16 7.19 -38.06 19.12
CA ALA A 16 6.42 -38.23 17.90
C ALA A 16 5.33 -37.15 17.74
N GLY A 17 4.62 -36.82 18.83
CA GLY A 17 3.62 -35.74 18.84
C GLY A 17 4.25 -34.36 18.57
N PHE A 18 5.43 -34.09 19.13
CA PHE A 18 6.16 -32.85 18.89
C PHE A 18 6.61 -32.72 17.42
N HIS A 19 7.09 -33.81 16.81
CA HIS A 19 7.42 -33.83 15.38
C HIS A 19 6.18 -33.58 14.50
N ALA A 20 5.04 -34.19 14.82
CA ALA A 20 3.81 -33.96 14.08
C ALA A 20 3.33 -32.50 14.20
N PHE A 21 3.43 -31.90 15.38
CA PHE A 21 3.09 -30.49 15.60
C PHE A 21 4.03 -29.53 14.84
N LEU A 22 5.33 -29.82 14.81
CA LEU A 22 6.29 -29.05 14.01
C LEU A 22 5.98 -29.13 12.51
N ALA A 23 5.66 -30.31 12.00
CA ALA A 23 5.30 -30.50 10.59
C ALA A 23 4.03 -29.71 10.20
N GLN A 24 3.02 -29.69 11.08
CA GLN A 24 1.79 -28.91 10.84
C GLN A 24 2.06 -27.40 10.78
N ASN A 25 2.94 -26.88 11.64
CA ASN A 25 3.31 -25.46 11.62
C ASN A 25 4.11 -25.08 10.36
N GLN A 26 4.92 -25.99 9.82
CA GLN A 26 5.64 -25.74 8.56
C GLN A 26 4.68 -25.54 7.38
N VAL A 27 3.61 -26.36 7.29
CA VAL A 27 2.60 -26.22 6.23
C VAL A 27 1.90 -24.86 6.31
N ARG A 28 1.52 -24.42 7.52
CA ARG A 28 0.86 -23.13 7.71
C ARG A 28 1.77 -21.94 7.39
N LEU A 29 3.06 -22.03 7.73
CA LEU A 29 4.04 -21.01 7.37
C LEU A 29 4.26 -20.95 5.86
N GLU A 30 4.28 -22.09 5.18
CA GLU A 30 4.46 -22.14 3.73
C GLU A 30 3.25 -21.55 3.00
N GLU A 31 2.04 -21.85 3.45
CA GLU A 31 0.82 -21.24 2.91
C GLU A 31 0.82 -19.72 3.10
N LEU A 32 1.23 -19.23 4.28
CA LEU A 32 1.32 -17.80 4.55
C LEU A 32 2.37 -17.13 3.66
N ARG A 33 3.55 -17.75 3.50
CA ARG A 33 4.61 -17.27 2.59
C ARG A 33 4.14 -17.20 1.15
N ALA A 34 3.44 -18.23 0.68
CA ALA A 34 2.89 -18.26 -0.67
C ALA A 34 1.89 -17.12 -0.91
N ARG A 35 1.01 -16.85 0.06
CA ARG A 35 0.07 -15.72 0.00
C ARG A 35 0.78 -14.37 -0.02
N THR A 36 1.81 -14.19 0.82
CA THR A 36 2.62 -12.95 0.84
C THR A 36 3.33 -12.74 -0.49
N ALA A 37 4.01 -13.76 -1.02
CA ALA A 37 4.71 -13.68 -2.31
C ALA A 37 3.74 -13.34 -3.47
N GLN A 38 2.52 -13.90 -3.44
CA GLN A 38 1.49 -13.56 -4.43
C GLN A 38 1.04 -12.09 -4.30
N ALA A 39 0.86 -11.58 -3.09
CA ALA A 39 0.49 -10.19 -2.86
C ALA A 39 1.60 -9.22 -3.29
N GLU A 40 2.86 -9.53 -2.96
CA GLU A 40 4.03 -8.75 -3.36
C GLU A 40 4.17 -8.68 -4.89
N SER A 41 4.06 -9.82 -5.58
CA SER A 41 4.14 -9.83 -7.05
C SER A 41 3.04 -9.00 -7.71
N ARG A 42 1.80 -9.05 -7.17
CA ARG A 42 0.70 -8.20 -7.64
C ARG A 42 0.97 -6.71 -7.38
N TYR A 43 1.50 -6.37 -6.23
CA TYR A 43 1.86 -4.99 -5.90
C TYR A 43 2.93 -4.45 -6.85
N GLU A 44 4.01 -5.21 -7.08
CA GLU A 44 5.08 -4.77 -7.98
C GLU A 44 4.60 -4.63 -9.43
N ALA A 45 3.70 -5.50 -9.89
CA ALA A 45 3.07 -5.37 -11.21
C ALA A 45 2.25 -4.07 -11.33
N LEU A 46 1.40 -3.79 -10.34
CA LEU A 46 0.57 -2.58 -10.33
C LEU A 46 1.42 -1.31 -10.20
N ARG A 47 2.50 -1.36 -9.42
CA ARG A 47 3.46 -0.27 -9.29
C ARG A 47 4.15 0.03 -10.61
N LEU A 48 4.57 -1.01 -11.34
CA LEU A 48 5.16 -0.85 -12.67
C LEU A 48 4.16 -0.24 -13.66
N GLU A 49 2.93 -0.75 -13.70
CA GLU A 49 1.86 -0.22 -14.54
C GLU A 49 1.56 1.25 -14.23
N ASN A 50 1.44 1.60 -12.94
CA ASN A 50 1.23 2.99 -12.53
C ASN A 50 2.39 3.89 -12.95
N GLY A 51 3.64 3.43 -12.80
CA GLY A 51 4.82 4.15 -13.26
C GLY A 51 4.81 4.40 -14.77
N GLN A 52 4.39 3.41 -15.56
CA GLN A 52 4.27 3.54 -17.01
C GLN A 52 3.15 4.52 -17.42
N LEU A 53 1.99 4.43 -16.75
CA LEU A 53 0.84 5.31 -17.01
C LEU A 53 1.11 6.76 -16.61
N THR A 54 1.86 6.96 -15.51
CA THR A 54 2.18 8.28 -14.96
C THR A 54 3.46 8.87 -15.58
N SER A 55 4.14 8.14 -16.48
CA SER A 55 5.35 8.62 -17.12
C SER A 55 5.10 9.94 -17.86
N PRO A 56 5.80 11.03 -17.49
CA PRO A 56 5.65 12.33 -18.15
C PRO A 56 5.90 12.26 -19.65
N GLU A 57 6.84 11.40 -20.07
CA GLU A 57 7.17 11.17 -21.47
C GLU A 57 5.93 10.76 -22.29
N ARG A 58 5.14 9.84 -21.75
CA ARG A 58 3.92 9.34 -22.40
C ARG A 58 2.86 10.43 -22.54
N ILE A 59 2.75 11.30 -21.54
CA ILE A 59 1.88 12.48 -21.59
C ILE A 59 2.37 13.46 -22.66
N THR A 60 3.68 13.74 -22.73
CA THR A 60 4.25 14.66 -23.73
C THR A 60 4.13 14.14 -25.15
N ILE A 61 4.33 12.84 -25.38
CA ILE A 61 4.14 12.20 -26.70
C ILE A 61 2.69 12.31 -27.12
N ARG A 62 1.74 11.96 -26.24
CA ARG A 62 0.32 12.04 -26.56
C ARG A 62 -0.15 13.48 -26.77
N ALA A 63 0.39 14.43 -26.00
CA ALA A 63 0.14 15.85 -26.22
C ALA A 63 0.63 16.28 -27.60
N ALA A 64 1.85 15.88 -28.00
CA ALA A 64 2.39 16.18 -29.32
C ALA A 64 1.53 15.60 -30.47
N GLU A 65 1.04 14.36 -30.32
CA GLU A 65 0.09 13.76 -31.28
C GLU A 65 -1.23 14.54 -31.40
N LEU A 66 -1.66 15.21 -30.33
CA LEU A 66 -2.84 16.08 -30.31
C LEU A 66 -2.53 17.51 -30.79
N GLY A 67 -1.30 17.78 -31.23
CA GLY A 67 -0.85 19.12 -31.62
C GLY A 67 -0.64 20.07 -30.44
N LEU A 68 -0.66 19.55 -29.21
CA LEU A 68 -0.36 20.30 -27.99
C LEU A 68 1.16 20.28 -27.78
N GLY A 69 1.76 21.46 -27.62
CA GLY A 69 3.19 21.61 -27.37
C GLY A 69 3.44 22.63 -26.26
N PRO A 70 4.66 22.66 -25.69
CA PRO A 70 5.04 23.72 -24.77
C PRO A 70 4.89 25.09 -25.48
N PRO A 71 4.35 26.11 -24.81
CA PRO A 71 4.21 27.42 -25.41
C PRO A 71 5.59 27.97 -25.80
N GLY A 72 5.70 28.51 -27.01
CA GLY A 72 6.95 29.10 -27.51
C GLY A 72 7.36 30.39 -26.79
N VAL A 73 6.50 30.93 -25.91
CA VAL A 73 6.73 32.15 -25.15
C VAL A 73 6.49 31.86 -23.68
N ALA A 74 7.35 32.40 -22.81
CA ALA A 74 7.18 32.28 -21.37
C ALA A 74 5.80 32.85 -20.95
N PRO A 75 5.09 32.20 -20.01
CA PRO A 75 3.83 32.71 -19.49
C PRO A 75 4.02 34.13 -18.92
N VAL A 76 3.18 35.07 -19.35
CA VAL A 76 3.13 36.40 -18.74
C VAL A 76 2.47 36.28 -17.38
N ALA A 77 3.20 36.59 -16.32
CA ALA A 77 2.64 36.62 -14.97
C ALA A 77 1.59 37.73 -14.89
N ILE A 78 0.33 37.36 -14.71
CA ILE A 78 -0.74 38.31 -14.42
C ILE A 78 -0.67 38.61 -12.91
N PRO A 79 -0.41 39.86 -12.50
CA PRO A 79 -0.41 40.20 -11.08
C PRO A 79 -1.83 40.08 -10.54
N LEU A 80 -2.07 39.05 -9.73
CA LEU A 80 -3.30 38.92 -8.98
C LEU A 80 -3.20 39.86 -7.77
N ALA A 81 -4.16 40.78 -7.66
CA ALA A 81 -4.31 41.59 -6.46
C ALA A 81 -4.83 40.69 -5.32
N GLY A 82 -3.92 40.23 -4.45
CA GLY A 82 -4.25 39.35 -3.34
C GLY A 82 -3.02 38.70 -2.71
N VAL A 83 -3.21 38.11 -1.53
CA VAL A 83 -2.15 37.33 -0.86
C VAL A 83 -2.06 35.97 -1.53
N VAL A 84 -0.98 35.72 -2.29
CA VAL A 84 -0.72 34.38 -2.84
C VAL A 84 -0.36 33.45 -1.68
N PRO A 85 -1.13 32.37 -1.44
CA PRO A 85 -0.79 31.42 -0.38
C PRO A 85 0.55 30.77 -0.72
N LYS A 86 1.48 30.82 0.24
CA LYS A 86 2.83 30.25 0.09
C LYS A 86 2.70 28.74 -0.10
N ARG A 87 3.42 28.15 -1.05
CA ARG A 87 3.45 26.69 -1.24
C ARG A 87 3.86 26.01 0.08
N GLY A 88 3.00 25.16 0.63
CA GLY A 88 3.18 24.52 1.94
C GLY A 88 2.50 25.24 3.12
N ALA A 89 1.82 26.36 2.89
CA ALA A 89 0.91 26.92 3.88
C ALA A 89 -0.32 26.01 4.00
N SER A 90 -0.61 25.57 5.22
CA SER A 90 -1.85 24.87 5.52
C SER A 90 -3.04 25.77 5.20
N SER A 91 -4.02 25.22 4.49
CA SER A 91 -5.25 25.96 4.19
C SER A 91 -5.98 26.26 5.50
N ALA A 92 -6.18 27.54 5.80
CA ALA A 92 -6.96 27.98 6.96
C ALA A 92 -8.44 27.60 6.85
N THR A 93 -8.90 27.11 5.70
CA THR A 93 -10.25 26.57 5.51
C THR A 93 -10.57 25.36 6.40
N LEU A 94 -9.56 24.71 6.99
CA LEU A 94 -9.73 23.63 7.98
C LEU A 94 -9.53 24.11 9.43
N ALA A 95 -9.31 25.39 9.67
CA ALA A 95 -9.15 25.92 11.02
C ALA A 95 -10.47 25.81 11.83
N ASP A 96 -11.62 25.87 11.15
CA ASP A 96 -12.92 25.68 11.77
C ASP A 96 -13.46 24.26 11.54
N TRP A 97 -13.03 23.35 12.41
CA TRP A 97 -13.48 21.96 12.42
C TRP A 97 -15.00 21.81 12.64
N ALA A 98 -15.66 22.80 13.26
CA ALA A 98 -17.10 22.77 13.49
C ALA A 98 -17.89 22.95 12.19
N GLU A 99 -17.39 23.78 11.27
CA GLU A 99 -17.97 23.98 9.94
C GLU A 99 -17.84 22.72 9.07
N VAL A 100 -16.68 22.06 9.13
CA VAL A 100 -16.40 20.82 8.38
C VAL A 100 -17.33 19.69 8.83
N LYS A 101 -17.53 19.51 10.14
CA LYS A 101 -18.43 18.48 10.69
C LYS A 101 -19.87 18.64 10.19
N ARG A 102 -20.37 19.87 10.09
CA ARG A 102 -21.75 20.15 9.63
C ARG A 102 -22.03 19.59 8.23
N HIS A 103 -21.01 19.49 7.38
CA HIS A 103 -21.13 18.99 6.01
C HIS A 103 -20.84 17.49 5.88
N LEU A 104 -20.26 16.87 6.92
CA LEU A 104 -19.89 15.47 6.94
C LEU A 104 -20.89 14.58 7.66
N ASP A 105 -21.77 15.14 8.49
CA ASP A 105 -22.90 14.39 9.02
C ASP A 105 -23.95 14.25 7.90
N PRO A 106 -24.15 13.03 7.33
CA PRO A 106 -25.34 12.79 6.54
C PRO A 106 -26.54 12.97 7.47
N ALA A 107 -27.43 13.90 7.15
CA ALA A 107 -28.72 13.97 7.79
C ALA A 107 -29.39 12.57 7.74
N PRO A 108 -30.08 12.13 8.82
CA PRO A 108 -30.77 10.85 8.83
C PRO A 108 -31.88 10.75 7.77
#